data_AF-A0A973WT59-F1
#
_entry.id   AF-A0A973WT59-F1
#
_cell.length_a   1.000
_cell.length_b   1.000
_cell.length_c   1.000
_cell.angle_alpha   90.00
_cell.angle_beta   90.00
_cell.angle_gamma   90.00
#
_symmetry.space_group_name_H-M   'P 1'
#
loop_
_entity.id
_entity.type
_entity.pdbx_description
1 polymer ?
#
loop_
_entity_poly.entity_id
_entity_poly.type
_entity_poly.pdbx_seq_one_letter_code
_entity_poly.pdbx_strand_id
1 'polypeptide(L)'
;MIRRTVREWTGLPIEAPSSGAGAFTRPLAENLLRVARRTKLGGDGGARILVDRSSSLLAQQVVGVLVANGVTLEILPKIEGASDDQAVRRSLVHMLAKVLDLDIATGPVTALGWQSDNMLEIIIRMFCGKLFAALRQGIPRQYTELEEDVTALRGTLDVVRQFTIMVSTPQKLACRFDELNQNVPLNQIMKAAISRLRAISSNIENQRRLAELMFAYDSVATVPIGSLRWDRVLIDRTNAAWAELLRFAKLFLQHQFQSTTSGSVEGFSLLFEMNTLFEEFVGRILRSALRGTDLAVQLQGPRKHALIDLHTGAARFATRPDIVVSRNGKPLLVIDTKWKRLKGAIDDAKRGVGQADVYQMMAYSHVYECDRLMLLYPHHHELAEHEGLISLHQITNKADNLIGIVTVGLVDPQKVGVVLKGLLLGENGAFDLRSGRSALTSSRH
;
A
#
# COMPACT_ATOMS: atom_id res chain seq x y z
N MET A 1 -9.99 23.76 9.46
CA MET A 1 -9.46 23.13 8.24
C MET A 1 -10.62 22.50 7.48
N ILE A 2 -10.78 22.83 6.19
CA ILE A 2 -11.86 22.29 5.36
C ILE A 2 -11.52 20.84 4.98
N ARG A 3 -12.49 19.93 5.07
CA ARG A 3 -12.36 18.54 4.63
C ARG A 3 -13.32 18.27 3.48
N ARG A 4 -12.84 17.57 2.46
CA ARG A 4 -13.63 17.11 1.31
C ARG A 4 -13.26 15.67 0.96
N THR A 5 -14.24 14.95 0.44
CA THR A 5 -14.06 13.60 -0.10
C THR A 5 -14.58 13.61 -1.53
N VAL A 6 -13.85 12.96 -2.43
CA VAL A 6 -14.22 12.75 -3.83
C VAL A 6 -13.93 11.31 -4.18
N ARG A 7 -14.59 10.76 -5.20
CA ARG A 7 -14.26 9.44 -5.75
C ARG A 7 -13.35 9.61 -6.95
N GLU A 8 -12.56 8.58 -7.28
CA GLU A 8 -11.79 8.58 -8.52
C GLU A 8 -12.69 8.86 -9.73
N TRP A 9 -12.16 9.59 -10.72
CA TRP A 9 -12.88 10.00 -11.92
C TRP A 9 -14.11 10.90 -11.70
N THR A 10 -14.34 11.37 -10.46
CA THR A 10 -15.37 12.39 -10.15
C THR A 10 -14.73 13.70 -9.71
N GLY A 11 -15.50 14.78 -9.81
CA GLY A 11 -15.00 16.14 -9.56
C GLY A 11 -15.73 16.83 -8.42
N LEU A 12 -15.03 17.77 -7.79
CA LEU A 12 -15.61 18.71 -6.84
C LEU A 12 -15.68 20.11 -7.47
N PRO A 13 -16.79 20.84 -7.31
CA PRO A 13 -16.93 22.16 -7.90
C PRO A 13 -15.97 23.17 -7.25
N ILE A 14 -15.50 24.12 -8.06
CA ILE A 14 -14.73 25.28 -7.61
C ILE A 14 -15.68 26.48 -7.69
N GLU A 15 -16.02 27.05 -6.54
CA GLU A 15 -17.02 28.11 -6.43
C GLU A 15 -16.49 29.30 -5.60
N ALA A 16 -17.23 30.41 -5.65
CA ALA A 16 -16.95 31.56 -4.80
C ALA A 16 -17.26 31.22 -3.33
N PRO A 17 -16.66 31.95 -2.36
CA PRO A 17 -16.83 31.66 -0.93
C PRO A 17 -18.29 31.69 -0.42
N SER A 18 -19.19 32.32 -1.17
CA SER A 18 -20.62 32.48 -0.85
C SER A 18 -21.52 31.34 -1.36
N SER A 19 -20.98 30.34 -2.07
CA SER A 19 -21.78 29.48 -2.96
C SER A 19 -22.22 28.11 -2.43
N GLY A 20 -21.74 27.65 -1.26
CA GLY A 20 -22.29 26.44 -0.63
C GLY A 20 -21.29 25.61 0.19
N ALA A 21 -21.81 24.65 0.95
CA ALA A 21 -21.03 23.86 1.92
C ALA A 21 -20.10 22.80 1.32
N GLY A 22 -20.20 22.51 0.02
CA GLY A 22 -19.51 21.39 -0.65
C GLY A 22 -18.34 21.75 -1.58
N ALA A 23 -18.23 22.98 -2.05
CA ALA A 23 -17.23 23.40 -3.05
C ALA A 23 -15.86 23.73 -2.45
N PHE A 24 -14.85 23.82 -3.32
CA PHE A 24 -13.56 24.47 -3.02
C PHE A 24 -13.58 25.92 -3.47
N THR A 25 -12.93 26.81 -2.72
CA THR A 25 -12.53 28.10 -3.29
C THR A 25 -11.30 27.91 -4.17
N ARG A 26 -11.12 28.78 -5.17
CA ARG A 26 -9.97 28.73 -6.09
C ARG A 26 -8.60 28.64 -5.37
N PRO A 27 -8.32 29.42 -4.30
CA PRO A 27 -7.04 29.31 -3.59
C PRO A 27 -6.81 27.95 -2.92
N LEU A 28 -7.88 27.31 -2.41
CA LEU A 28 -7.77 25.97 -1.81
C LEU A 28 -7.50 24.89 -2.87
N ALA A 29 -8.16 25.00 -4.03
CA ALA A 29 -7.91 24.11 -5.16
C ALA A 29 -6.46 24.24 -5.67
N GLU A 30 -5.92 25.46 -5.75
CA GLU A 30 -4.54 25.71 -6.15
C GLU A 30 -3.53 25.13 -5.16
N ASN A 31 -3.82 25.19 -3.85
CA ASN A 31 -2.99 24.56 -2.83
C ASN A 31 -2.94 23.03 -3.03
N LEU A 32 -4.09 22.39 -3.28
CA LEU A 32 -4.15 20.94 -3.56
C LEU A 32 -3.41 20.56 -4.85
N LEU A 33 -3.61 21.32 -5.93
CA LEU A 33 -2.91 21.13 -7.20
C LEU A 33 -1.40 21.23 -7.05
N ARG A 34 -0.91 22.16 -6.22
CA ARG A 34 0.52 22.32 -5.93
C ARG A 34 1.10 21.10 -5.22
N VAL A 35 0.37 20.49 -4.28
CA VAL A 35 0.77 19.23 -3.63
C VAL A 35 0.75 18.07 -4.62
N ALA A 36 -0.33 17.95 -5.42
CA ALA A 36 -0.46 16.89 -6.44
C ALA A 36 0.66 16.92 -7.48
N ARG A 37 0.99 18.10 -8.02
CA ARG A 37 2.05 18.33 -9.02
C ARG A 37 3.46 17.90 -8.58
N ARG A 38 3.73 17.93 -7.27
CA ARG A 38 5.04 17.55 -6.71
C ARG A 38 5.13 16.07 -6.35
N THR A 39 4.00 15.36 -6.38
CA THR A 39 3.96 13.93 -6.08
C THR A 39 4.46 13.13 -7.29
N LYS A 40 5.41 12.20 -7.09
CA LYS A 40 5.96 11.36 -8.17
C LYS A 40 4.90 10.55 -8.92
N LEU A 41 3.82 10.16 -8.23
CA LEU A 41 2.68 9.45 -8.82
C LEU A 41 1.88 10.29 -9.83
N GLY A 42 2.07 11.62 -9.85
CA GLY A 42 1.31 12.56 -10.65
C GLY A 42 1.59 12.55 -12.15
N GLY A 43 2.71 11.94 -12.60
CA GLY A 43 3.22 12.15 -13.96
C GLY A 43 3.59 13.62 -14.23
N ASP A 44 3.80 13.97 -15.49
CA ASP A 44 4.09 15.35 -15.89
C ASP A 44 2.95 16.28 -15.46
N GLY A 45 3.23 17.19 -14.52
CA GLY A 45 2.27 18.19 -14.06
C GLY A 45 1.14 17.67 -13.14
N GLY A 46 1.26 16.49 -12.54
CA GLY A 46 0.29 16.01 -11.54
C GLY A 46 -1.05 15.49 -12.08
N ALA A 47 -1.20 15.41 -13.40
CA ALA A 47 -2.44 15.11 -14.09
C ALA A 47 -3.00 13.70 -13.80
N ARG A 48 -2.19 12.78 -13.27
CA ARG A 48 -2.68 11.46 -12.83
C ARG A 48 -3.43 11.48 -11.50
N ILE A 49 -3.36 12.59 -10.74
CA ILE A 49 -3.97 12.73 -9.42
C ILE A 49 -5.17 13.68 -9.48
N LEU A 50 -4.93 14.92 -9.94
CA LEU A 50 -5.94 15.97 -10.04
C LEU A 50 -5.81 16.74 -11.36
N VAL A 51 -6.94 17.01 -12.01
CA VAL A 51 -7.03 17.87 -13.19
C VAL A 51 -7.89 19.09 -12.88
N ASP A 52 -7.32 20.27 -13.09
CA ASP A 52 -8.05 21.55 -13.01
C ASP A 52 -8.91 21.72 -14.26
N ARG A 53 -10.23 21.68 -14.09
CA ARG A 53 -11.19 22.24 -15.06
C ARG A 53 -11.61 23.57 -14.47
N SER A 54 -11.68 24.65 -15.24
CA SER A 54 -11.86 26.02 -14.71
C SER A 54 -12.94 26.19 -13.62
N SER A 55 -13.99 25.36 -13.63
CA SER A 55 -15.08 25.30 -12.64
C SER A 55 -15.10 24.08 -11.70
N SER A 56 -14.17 23.12 -11.83
CA SER A 56 -14.13 21.91 -11.00
C SER A 56 -12.74 21.26 -10.92
N LEU A 57 -12.46 20.61 -9.80
CA LEU A 57 -11.25 19.83 -9.61
C LEU A 57 -11.59 18.34 -9.77
N LEU A 58 -11.06 17.71 -10.82
CA LEU A 58 -11.36 16.32 -11.18
C LEU A 58 -10.30 15.36 -10.61
N ALA A 59 -10.72 14.38 -9.81
CA ALA A 59 -9.86 13.28 -9.38
C ALA A 59 -9.68 12.24 -10.49
N GLN A 60 -8.55 11.56 -10.47
CA GLN A 60 -8.12 10.64 -11.52
C GLN A 60 -7.86 9.25 -10.94
N GLN A 61 -6.88 8.51 -11.45
CA GLN A 61 -6.61 7.10 -11.12
C GLN A 61 -5.91 6.84 -9.77
N VAL A 62 -5.68 7.88 -8.97
CA VAL A 62 -4.93 7.79 -7.71
C VAL A 62 -5.89 8.05 -6.56
N VAL A 63 -5.78 7.24 -5.50
CA VAL A 63 -6.58 7.36 -4.27
C VAL A 63 -5.69 7.77 -3.09
N GLY A 64 -6.31 8.24 -2.02
CA GLY A 64 -5.66 8.52 -0.76
C GLY A 64 -5.98 9.91 -0.23
N VAL A 65 -5.03 10.57 0.43
CA VAL A 65 -5.26 11.88 1.07
C VAL A 65 -4.22 12.90 0.64
N LEU A 66 -4.69 14.11 0.32
CA LEU A 66 -3.89 15.32 0.14
C LEU A 66 -4.24 16.30 1.24
N VAL A 67 -3.22 16.75 1.98
CA VAL A 67 -3.32 17.80 2.99
C VAL A 67 -2.52 18.98 2.47
N ALA A 68 -3.17 20.14 2.39
CA ALA A 68 -2.55 21.40 2.04
C ALA A 68 -3.03 22.49 3.01
N ASN A 69 -2.44 23.68 2.93
CA ASN A 69 -2.84 24.77 3.81
C ASN A 69 -4.36 25.08 3.68
N GLY A 70 -5.06 24.96 4.80
CA GLY A 70 -6.50 25.22 4.91
C GLY A 70 -7.42 24.08 4.45
N VAL A 71 -6.90 23.03 3.79
CA VAL A 71 -7.74 22.01 3.12
C VAL A 71 -7.16 20.61 3.15
N THR A 72 -8.01 19.63 3.39
CA THR A 72 -7.74 18.19 3.21
C THR A 72 -8.71 17.63 2.18
N LEU A 73 -8.17 16.96 1.15
CA LEU A 73 -8.93 16.21 0.15
C LEU A 73 -8.63 14.72 0.30
N GLU A 74 -9.68 13.93 0.51
CA GLU A 74 -9.63 12.48 0.41
C GLU A 74 -10.18 12.04 -0.96
N ILE A 75 -9.44 11.18 -1.65
CA ILE A 75 -9.83 10.56 -2.92
C ILE A 75 -10.07 9.08 -2.65
N LEU A 76 -11.32 8.64 -2.78
CA LEU A 76 -11.75 7.26 -2.56
C LEU A 76 -11.85 6.48 -3.89
N PRO A 77 -11.68 5.15 -3.88
CA PRO A 77 -11.88 4.33 -5.06
C PRO A 77 -13.36 4.25 -5.46
N LYS A 78 -13.61 3.88 -6.73
CA LYS A 78 -14.95 3.69 -7.31
C LYS A 78 -15.56 2.32 -6.95
N ILE A 79 -15.49 1.94 -5.68
CA ILE A 79 -16.08 0.67 -5.22
C ILE A 79 -17.60 0.82 -5.20
N GLU A 80 -18.28 0.04 -6.04
CA GLU A 80 -19.74 -0.01 -6.12
C GLU A 80 -20.33 -1.05 -5.16
N GLY A 81 -21.60 -0.87 -4.80
CA GLY A 81 -22.30 -1.72 -3.82
C GLY A 81 -22.00 -1.37 -2.35
N ALA A 82 -21.10 -0.41 -2.10
CA ALA A 82 -20.90 0.15 -0.77
C ALA A 82 -22.08 1.06 -0.39
N SER A 83 -22.61 0.91 0.83
CA SER A 83 -23.73 1.72 1.36
C SER A 83 -23.41 3.21 1.43
N ASP A 84 -22.14 3.53 1.67
CA ASP A 84 -21.65 4.87 1.94
C ASP A 84 -20.13 4.94 1.74
N ASP A 85 -19.57 6.14 1.83
CA ASP A 85 -18.13 6.38 1.75
C ASP A 85 -17.34 5.73 2.90
N GLN A 86 -17.95 5.41 4.04
CA GLN A 86 -17.26 4.72 5.15
C GLN A 86 -16.98 3.26 4.79
N ALA A 87 -17.91 2.57 4.12
CA ALA A 87 -17.68 1.23 3.60
C ALA A 87 -16.55 1.22 2.56
N VAL A 88 -16.53 2.20 1.65
CA VAL A 88 -15.43 2.36 0.67
C VAL A 88 -14.09 2.62 1.37
N ARG A 89 -14.08 3.52 2.36
CA ARG A 89 -12.88 3.83 3.15
C ARG A 89 -12.38 2.60 3.92
N ARG A 90 -13.29 1.83 4.53
CA ARG A 90 -12.96 0.57 5.21
C ARG A 90 -12.28 -0.41 4.27
N SER A 91 -12.84 -0.57 3.07
CA SER A 91 -12.26 -1.42 2.05
C SER A 91 -10.86 -0.97 1.63
N LEU A 92 -10.69 0.33 1.36
CA LEU A 92 -9.40 0.89 0.99
C LEU A 92 -8.34 0.69 2.07
N VAL A 93 -8.66 0.98 3.33
CA VAL A 93 -7.74 0.73 4.47
C VAL A 93 -7.40 -0.75 4.59
N HIS A 94 -8.37 -1.65 4.38
CA HIS A 94 -8.12 -3.09 4.41
C HIS A 94 -7.17 -3.54 3.29
N MET A 95 -7.40 -3.08 2.06
CA MET A 95 -6.50 -3.36 0.93
C MET A 95 -5.08 -2.86 1.22
N LEU A 96 -4.95 -1.62 1.68
CA LEU A 96 -3.67 -1.02 2.03
C LEU A 96 -2.95 -1.78 3.13
N ALA A 97 -3.65 -2.12 4.20
CA ALA A 97 -3.04 -2.88 5.28
C ALA A 97 -2.55 -4.25 4.80
N LYS A 98 -3.30 -4.94 3.94
CA LYS A 98 -2.85 -6.22 3.37
C LYS A 98 -1.61 -6.06 2.48
N VAL A 99 -1.56 -5.01 1.66
CA VAL A 99 -0.43 -4.73 0.75
C VAL A 99 0.80 -4.20 1.50
N LEU A 100 0.61 -3.48 2.59
CA LEU A 100 1.68 -2.97 3.42
C LEU A 100 2.08 -3.94 4.55
N ASP A 101 1.45 -5.13 4.59
CA ASP A 101 1.65 -6.13 5.65
C ASP A 101 1.47 -5.53 7.05
N LEU A 102 0.41 -4.74 7.21
CA LEU A 102 -0.03 -4.15 8.47
C LEU A 102 -1.12 -5.04 9.04
N ASP A 103 -0.98 -5.38 10.31
CA ASP A 103 -1.91 -6.25 11.00
C ASP A 103 -3.07 -5.42 11.54
N ILE A 104 -4.20 -5.49 10.83
CA ILE A 104 -5.45 -4.90 11.29
C ILE A 104 -6.04 -5.86 12.31
N ALA A 105 -5.88 -5.54 13.60
CA ALA A 105 -6.70 -6.18 14.63
C ALA A 105 -8.17 -5.80 14.36
N THR A 106 -8.92 -6.67 13.70
CA THR A 106 -10.36 -6.52 13.42
C THR A 106 -11.17 -6.79 14.69
N GLY A 107 -10.99 -5.93 15.70
CA GLY A 107 -11.81 -5.94 16.91
C GLY A 107 -13.00 -4.97 16.80
N PRO A 108 -14.12 -5.20 17.51
CA PRO A 108 -15.30 -4.33 17.48
C PRO A 108 -15.01 -2.88 17.89
N VAL A 109 -13.97 -2.64 18.70
CA VAL A 109 -13.48 -1.29 19.07
C VAL A 109 -12.93 -0.51 17.87
N THR A 110 -12.47 -1.19 16.82
CA THR A 110 -12.11 -0.52 15.56
C THR A 110 -13.35 0.01 14.84
N ALA A 111 -14.47 -0.70 14.80
CA ALA A 111 -15.65 -0.29 14.04
C ALA A 111 -16.26 1.06 14.49
N LEU A 112 -16.28 1.37 15.80
CA LEU A 112 -16.86 2.61 16.31
C LEU A 112 -16.08 3.86 15.91
N GLY A 113 -14.74 3.75 15.82
CA GLY A 113 -13.88 4.90 15.51
C GLY A 113 -13.82 5.28 14.03
N TRP A 114 -14.35 4.45 13.12
CA TRP A 114 -14.20 4.63 11.67
C TRP A 114 -15.35 5.44 11.06
N GLN A 115 -16.39 5.77 11.84
CA GLN A 115 -17.59 6.44 11.35
C GLN A 115 -17.38 7.92 10.99
N SER A 116 -16.39 8.62 11.57
CA SER A 116 -16.22 10.08 11.35
C SER A 116 -14.87 10.49 10.76
N ASP A 117 -13.97 9.54 10.56
CA ASP A 117 -12.58 9.80 10.21
C ASP A 117 -12.28 9.50 8.74
N ASN A 118 -11.36 10.30 8.17
CA ASN A 118 -10.78 10.03 6.87
C ASN A 118 -9.72 8.91 6.96
N MET A 119 -9.29 8.39 5.82
CA MET A 119 -8.32 7.29 5.72
C MET A 119 -7.03 7.59 6.49
N LEU A 120 -6.51 8.81 6.40
CA LEU A 120 -5.27 9.20 7.08
C LEU A 120 -5.43 9.07 8.60
N GLU A 121 -6.52 9.58 9.17
CA GLU A 121 -6.78 9.52 10.61
C GLU A 121 -6.93 8.08 11.12
N ILE A 122 -7.49 7.18 10.31
CA ILE A 122 -7.58 5.74 10.63
C ILE A 122 -6.19 5.13 10.70
N ILE A 123 -5.34 5.37 9.70
CA ILE A 123 -3.97 4.83 9.65
C ILE A 123 -3.12 5.42 10.79
N ILE A 124 -3.28 6.71 11.11
CA ILE A 124 -2.61 7.35 12.27
C ILE A 124 -3.03 6.65 13.57
N ARG A 125 -4.33 6.41 13.76
CA ARG A 125 -4.83 5.73 14.96
C ARG A 125 -4.26 4.32 15.10
N MET A 126 -4.17 3.58 14.01
CA MET A 126 -3.56 2.24 13.99
C MET A 126 -2.09 2.31 14.40
N PHE A 127 -1.32 3.24 13.81
CA PHE A 127 0.07 3.47 14.17
C PHE A 127 0.24 3.79 15.65
N CYS A 128 -0.54 4.74 16.19
CA CYS A 128 -0.49 5.10 17.60
C CYS A 128 -0.81 3.90 18.50
N GLY A 129 -1.85 3.12 18.18
CA GLY A 129 -2.22 1.93 18.94
C GLY A 129 -1.10 0.88 18.97
N LYS A 130 -0.52 0.58 17.82
CA LYS A 130 0.62 -0.35 17.70
C LYS A 130 1.86 0.17 18.43
N LEU A 131 2.13 1.47 18.36
CA LEU A 131 3.29 2.08 19.01
C LEU A 131 3.15 2.07 20.54
N PHE A 132 1.96 2.38 21.08
CA PHE A 132 1.70 2.21 22.50
C PHE A 132 1.87 0.77 22.96
N ALA A 133 1.37 -0.20 22.18
CA ALA A 133 1.54 -1.61 22.50
C ALA A 133 3.02 -2.03 22.51
N ALA A 134 3.82 -1.56 21.56
CA ALA A 134 5.26 -1.82 21.52
C ALA A 134 6.00 -1.13 22.68
N LEU A 135 5.66 0.12 23.01
CA LEU A 135 6.27 0.83 24.13
C LEU A 135 5.99 0.18 25.50
N ARG A 136 4.83 -0.47 25.67
CA ARG A 136 4.54 -1.26 26.89
C ARG A 136 5.49 -2.45 27.06
N GLN A 137 6.06 -2.96 25.97
CA GLN A 137 7.07 -4.02 26.00
C GLN A 137 8.49 -3.46 26.22
N GLY A 138 8.65 -2.13 26.21
CA GLY A 138 9.92 -1.43 26.37
C GLY A 138 10.33 -0.67 25.12
N ILE A 139 10.92 0.52 25.32
CA ILE A 139 11.55 1.28 24.24
C ILE A 139 12.86 0.60 23.81
N PRO A 140 13.16 0.47 22.50
CA PRO A 140 14.40 -0.12 22.01
C PRO A 140 15.60 0.66 22.51
N ARG A 141 16.62 -0.06 22.97
CA ARG A 141 17.88 0.51 23.44
C ARG A 141 19.03 -0.26 22.82
N GLN A 142 20.14 0.42 22.57
CA GLN A 142 21.38 -0.19 22.12
C GLN A 142 22.51 0.28 23.01
N TYR A 143 23.51 -0.59 23.21
CA TYR A 143 24.76 -0.20 23.85
C TYR A 143 25.54 0.67 22.87
N THR A 144 25.89 1.87 23.32
CA THR A 144 26.77 2.78 22.60
C THR A 144 28.00 2.99 23.47
N GLU A 145 29.18 2.74 22.92
CA GLU A 145 30.45 3.04 23.57
C GLU A 145 30.57 4.56 23.74
N LEU A 146 30.87 4.97 24.96
CA LEU A 146 30.95 6.37 25.36
C LEU A 146 32.30 6.63 26.02
N GLU A 147 32.96 7.71 25.61
CA GLU A 147 34.23 8.15 26.19
C GLU A 147 34.01 9.45 26.97
N GLU A 148 34.11 9.40 28.30
CA GLU A 148 33.82 10.53 29.19
C GLU A 148 34.88 10.71 30.29
N ASP A 149 35.09 11.96 30.69
CA ASP A 149 36.00 12.33 31.79
C ASP A 149 35.20 12.47 33.09
N VAL A 150 35.16 11.39 33.88
CA VAL A 150 34.32 11.26 35.09
C VAL A 150 35.15 11.27 36.36
N THR A 151 34.56 11.64 37.51
CA THR A 151 35.27 11.71 38.79
C THR A 151 35.44 10.34 39.48
N ALA A 152 34.78 9.30 38.97
CA ALA A 152 34.86 7.94 39.49
C ALA A 152 34.94 6.95 38.31
N LEU A 153 35.69 5.85 38.49
CA LEU A 153 35.91 4.86 37.43
C LEU A 153 34.59 4.22 37.00
N ARG A 154 34.24 4.36 35.72
CA ARG A 154 33.07 3.75 35.09
C ARG A 154 33.52 2.95 33.87
N GLY A 155 33.29 1.64 33.86
CA GLY A 155 33.82 0.74 32.81
C GLY A 155 35.34 0.65 32.83
N THR A 156 35.99 0.94 31.70
CA THR A 156 37.44 0.80 31.52
C THR A 156 38.15 2.16 31.47
N LEU A 157 39.34 2.27 32.06
CA LEU A 157 40.15 3.49 31.98
C LEU A 157 40.90 3.54 30.65
N ASP A 158 40.75 4.64 29.90
CA ASP A 158 41.60 4.96 28.76
C ASP A 158 42.95 5.45 29.27
N VAL A 159 43.85 4.51 29.52
CA VAL A 159 45.20 4.78 30.06
C VAL A 159 45.96 5.76 29.18
N VAL A 160 45.85 5.63 27.85
CA VAL A 160 46.56 6.50 26.92
C VAL A 160 46.07 7.93 27.07
N ARG A 161 44.75 8.15 27.00
CA ARG A 161 44.16 9.49 27.17
C ARG A 161 44.40 10.06 28.58
N GLN A 162 44.37 9.23 29.61
CA GLN A 162 44.61 9.64 31.00
C GLN A 162 46.00 10.26 31.16
N PHE A 163 47.03 9.62 30.60
CA PHE A 163 48.43 10.04 30.76
C PHE A 163 48.94 10.96 29.64
N THR A 164 48.12 11.29 28.63
CA THR A 164 48.49 12.24 27.57
C THR A 164 47.69 13.53 27.62
N ILE A 165 46.35 13.44 27.70
CA ILE A 165 45.44 14.59 27.63
C ILE A 165 45.03 15.06 29.03
N MET A 166 44.75 14.12 29.96
CA MET A 166 44.17 14.44 31.27
C MET A 166 45.20 14.68 32.38
N VAL A 167 46.49 14.73 32.06
CA VAL A 167 47.61 14.86 33.03
C VAL A 167 47.44 16.07 33.95
N SER A 168 46.92 17.18 33.43
CA SER A 168 46.72 18.43 34.18
C SER A 168 45.42 18.47 34.99
N THR A 169 44.57 17.44 34.88
CA THR A 169 43.26 17.36 35.56
C THR A 169 43.08 15.99 36.24
N PRO A 170 43.95 15.62 37.20
CA PRO A 170 43.98 14.28 37.81
C PRO A 170 42.71 13.91 38.58
N GLN A 171 41.88 14.88 38.94
CA GLN A 171 40.56 14.69 39.56
C GLN A 171 39.50 14.11 38.61
N LYS A 172 39.82 13.95 37.32
CA LYS A 172 38.96 13.30 36.32
C LYS A 172 39.68 12.09 35.71
N LEU A 173 38.92 11.04 35.47
CA LEU A 173 39.34 9.78 34.87
C LEU A 173 38.74 9.67 33.47
N ALA A 174 39.60 9.56 32.45
CA ALA A 174 39.21 9.28 31.07
C ALA A 174 38.70 7.84 30.98
N CYS A 175 37.39 7.66 30.97
CA CYS A 175 36.76 6.34 31.00
C CYS A 175 36.07 6.02 29.67
N ARG A 176 36.10 4.74 29.27
CA ARG A 176 35.32 4.16 28.19
C ARG A 176 34.36 3.12 28.75
N PHE A 177 33.08 3.30 28.48
CA PHE A 177 32.04 2.38 28.94
C PHE A 177 30.88 2.33 27.95
N ASP A 178 30.16 1.22 27.96
CA ASP A 178 28.94 1.08 27.19
C ASP A 178 27.76 1.64 27.97
N GLU A 179 27.02 2.57 27.38
CA GLU A 179 25.77 3.08 27.93
C GLU A 179 24.58 2.56 27.12
N LEU A 180 23.57 2.07 27.84
CA LEU A 180 22.32 1.61 27.23
C LEU A 180 21.47 2.82 26.82
N ASN A 181 21.61 3.24 25.57
CA ASN A 181 21.00 4.46 25.05
C ASN A 181 19.74 4.16 24.23
N GLN A 182 18.70 4.98 24.39
CA GLN A 182 17.48 4.91 23.58
C GLN A 182 17.49 5.84 22.37
N ASN A 183 18.51 6.69 22.21
CA ASN A 183 18.71 7.53 21.04
C ASN A 183 19.27 6.74 19.84
N VAL A 184 18.55 5.68 19.45
CA VAL A 184 18.92 4.79 18.35
C VAL A 184 18.18 5.16 17.05
N PRO A 185 18.69 4.76 15.87
CA PRO A 185 18.07 5.12 14.58
C PRO A 185 16.58 4.79 14.49
N LEU A 186 16.17 3.62 15.03
CA LEU A 186 14.77 3.21 15.07
C LEU A 186 13.89 4.23 15.81
N ASN A 187 14.33 4.68 16.98
CA ASN A 187 13.57 5.62 17.80
C ASN A 187 13.57 7.03 17.23
N GLN A 188 14.66 7.46 16.58
CA GLN A 188 14.72 8.72 15.84
C GLN A 188 13.71 8.73 14.68
N ILE A 189 13.58 7.60 13.96
CA ILE A 189 12.57 7.42 12.91
C ILE A 189 11.15 7.50 13.48
N MET A 190 10.89 6.84 14.61
CA MET A 190 9.57 6.91 15.27
C MET A 190 9.25 8.34 15.73
N LYS A 191 10.20 9.03 16.38
CA LYS A 191 10.05 10.43 16.79
C LYS A 191 9.75 11.34 15.58
N ALA A 192 10.46 11.15 14.47
CA ALA A 192 10.20 11.89 13.24
C ALA A 192 8.78 11.62 12.69
N ALA A 193 8.33 10.36 12.71
CA ALA A 193 6.98 9.98 12.30
C ALA A 193 5.92 10.65 13.19
N ILE A 194 6.05 10.56 14.52
CA ILE A 194 5.13 11.20 15.48
C ILE A 194 5.08 12.71 15.23
N SER A 195 6.23 13.38 15.11
CA SER A 195 6.30 14.83 14.82
C SER A 195 5.57 15.19 13.53
N ARG A 196 5.78 14.42 12.46
CA ARG A 196 5.11 14.65 11.18
C ARG A 196 3.60 14.46 11.30
N LEU A 197 3.16 13.40 11.95
CA LEU A 197 1.74 13.09 12.14
C LEU A 197 1.04 14.15 12.99
N ARG A 198 1.71 14.71 14.00
CA ARG A 198 1.16 15.85 14.78
C ARG A 198 0.92 17.09 13.93
N ALA A 199 1.75 17.34 12.92
CA ALA A 199 1.58 18.50 12.05
C ALA A 199 0.40 18.36 11.08
N ILE A 200 0.02 17.12 10.71
CA ILE A 200 -0.98 16.86 9.65
C ILE A 200 -2.31 16.32 10.19
N SER A 201 -2.31 15.71 11.38
CA SER A 201 -3.51 15.18 12.01
C SER A 201 -4.45 16.32 12.38
N SER A 202 -5.73 16.12 12.16
CA SER A 202 -6.79 17.07 12.50
C SER A 202 -7.83 16.45 13.44
N ASN A 203 -7.73 15.15 13.74
CA ASN A 203 -8.52 14.49 14.77
C ASN A 203 -7.94 14.77 16.18
N ILE A 204 -8.79 15.20 17.11
CA ILE A 204 -8.42 15.60 18.47
C ILE A 204 -7.84 14.43 19.28
N GLU A 205 -8.44 13.25 19.17
CA GLU A 205 -7.99 12.06 19.88
C GLU A 205 -6.65 11.55 19.34
N ASN A 206 -6.43 11.62 18.02
CA ASN A 206 -5.13 11.32 17.43
C ASN A 206 -4.06 12.33 17.88
N GLN A 207 -4.39 13.62 17.92
CA GLN A 207 -3.49 14.67 18.44
C GLN A 207 -3.09 14.42 19.89
N ARG A 208 -4.05 14.06 20.75
CA ARG A 208 -3.78 13.70 22.15
C ARG A 208 -2.82 12.51 22.25
N ARG A 209 -3.12 11.41 21.55
CA ARG A 209 -2.26 10.21 21.51
C ARG A 209 -0.85 10.51 21.01
N LEU A 210 -0.73 11.30 19.95
CA LEU A 210 0.57 11.68 19.41
C LEU A 210 1.37 12.59 20.36
N ALA A 211 0.71 13.45 21.15
CA ALA A 211 1.37 14.25 22.17
C ALA A 211 1.92 13.38 23.31
N GLU A 212 1.15 12.38 23.78
CA GLU A 212 1.61 11.39 24.76
C GLU A 212 2.80 10.59 24.25
N LEU A 213 2.75 10.14 22.99
CA LEU A 213 3.86 9.46 22.35
C LEU A 213 5.08 10.37 22.23
N MET A 214 4.89 11.67 21.93
CA MET A 214 6.01 12.61 21.87
C MET A 214 6.71 12.75 23.22
N PHE A 215 5.95 12.79 24.32
CA PHE A 215 6.50 12.85 25.68
C PHE A 215 7.35 11.60 25.99
N ALA A 216 6.90 10.41 25.59
CA ALA A 216 7.68 9.18 25.75
C ALA A 216 9.01 9.19 24.97
N TYR A 217 9.15 10.05 23.95
CA TYR A 217 10.33 10.19 23.10
C TYR A 217 11.14 11.47 23.40
N ASP A 218 10.91 12.15 24.53
CA ASP A 218 11.53 13.44 24.83
C ASP A 218 13.07 13.41 24.76
N SER A 219 13.67 12.39 25.36
CA SER A 219 15.14 12.15 25.41
C SER A 219 15.74 11.51 24.15
N VAL A 220 14.94 11.24 23.11
CA VAL A 220 15.45 10.81 21.79
C VAL A 220 15.75 12.06 20.95
N ALA A 221 16.89 12.12 20.28
CA ALA A 221 17.24 13.29 19.48
C ALA A 221 16.27 13.49 18.30
N THR A 222 15.94 14.74 18.01
CA THR A 222 15.17 15.11 16.82
C THR A 222 16.10 15.15 15.61
N VAL A 223 15.83 14.33 14.60
CA VAL A 223 16.62 14.25 13.37
C VAL A 223 15.74 14.66 12.17
N PRO A 224 16.22 15.55 11.28
CA PRO A 224 15.51 15.88 10.05
C PRO A 224 15.21 14.64 9.19
N ILE A 225 14.05 14.58 8.52
CA ILE A 225 13.61 13.41 7.77
C ILE A 225 14.65 12.93 6.74
N GLY A 226 15.30 13.87 6.04
CA GLY A 226 16.34 13.57 5.04
C GLY A 226 17.63 12.99 5.62
N SER A 227 17.87 13.14 6.92
CA SER A 227 19.05 12.66 7.63
C SER A 227 18.81 11.37 8.42
N LEU A 228 17.59 10.82 8.36
CA LEU A 228 17.25 9.57 9.05
C LEU A 228 18.03 8.39 8.47
N ARG A 229 18.68 7.64 9.36
CA ARG A 229 19.54 6.48 9.02
C ARG A 229 18.74 5.18 8.97
N TRP A 230 17.93 5.03 7.92
CA TRP A 230 17.13 3.83 7.67
C TRP A 230 17.99 2.56 7.52
N ASP A 231 19.18 2.70 6.97
CA ASP A 231 20.17 1.64 6.71
C ASP A 231 20.77 1.04 7.98
N ARG A 232 20.73 1.79 9.09
CA ARG A 232 21.27 1.37 10.39
C ARG A 232 20.23 0.74 11.32
N VAL A 233 18.98 0.62 10.86
CA VAL A 233 17.93 -0.01 11.66
C VAL A 233 18.10 -1.53 11.62
N LEU A 234 18.41 -2.11 12.76
CA LEU A 234 18.49 -3.56 12.92
C LEU A 234 17.19 -4.07 13.54
N ILE A 235 16.47 -4.91 12.78
CA ILE A 235 15.33 -5.66 13.29
C ILE A 235 15.75 -7.12 13.42
N ASP A 236 15.72 -7.63 14.64
CA ASP A 236 16.02 -9.01 15.00
C ASP A 236 14.82 -9.64 15.75
N ARG A 237 15.02 -10.83 16.33
CA ARG A 237 13.98 -11.53 17.07
C ARG A 237 13.50 -10.77 18.32
N THR A 238 14.36 -9.94 18.92
CA THR A 238 14.07 -9.21 20.16
C THR A 238 13.18 -7.98 19.93
N ASN A 239 13.18 -7.43 18.71
CA ASN A 239 12.39 -6.24 18.35
C ASN A 239 11.49 -6.47 17.13
N ALA A 240 11.11 -7.72 16.84
CA ALA A 240 10.25 -8.08 15.71
C ALA A 240 8.92 -7.31 15.69
N ALA A 241 8.37 -6.95 16.86
CA ALA A 241 7.18 -6.10 16.99
C ALA A 241 7.34 -4.71 16.34
N TRP A 242 8.57 -4.21 16.21
CA TRP A 242 8.90 -2.92 15.61
C TRP A 242 8.98 -2.97 14.08
N ALA A 243 9.00 -4.16 13.48
CA ALA A 243 9.01 -4.31 12.02
C ALA A 243 7.77 -3.67 11.38
N GLU A 244 6.60 -3.86 12.00
CA GLU A 244 5.34 -3.27 11.54
C GLU A 244 5.35 -1.74 11.69
N LEU A 245 5.84 -1.24 12.82
CA LEU A 245 6.00 0.20 13.07
C LEU A 245 6.95 0.85 12.06
N LEU A 246 8.02 0.15 11.67
CA LEU A 246 8.92 0.63 10.64
C LEU A 246 8.22 0.73 9.27
N ARG A 247 7.29 -0.17 8.95
CA ARG A 247 6.46 -0.06 7.72
C ARG A 247 5.53 1.15 7.77
N PHE A 248 4.89 1.42 8.91
CA PHE A 248 4.15 2.68 9.11
C PHE A 248 5.05 3.91 8.96
N ALA A 249 6.23 3.91 9.58
CA ALA A 249 7.15 5.04 9.47
C ALA A 249 7.59 5.26 8.02
N LYS A 250 7.85 4.19 7.25
CA LYS A 250 8.12 4.30 5.81
C LYS A 250 6.95 4.93 5.05
N LEU A 251 5.72 4.51 5.36
CA LEU A 251 4.51 5.11 4.79
C LEU A 251 4.41 6.63 5.05
N PHE A 252 4.71 7.04 6.29
CA PHE A 252 4.56 8.43 6.75
C PHE A 252 5.78 9.33 6.57
N LEU A 253 6.96 8.79 6.25
CA LEU A 253 8.19 9.59 6.06
C LEU A 253 8.86 9.45 4.68
N GLN A 254 8.70 8.33 3.96
CA GLN A 254 9.43 8.13 2.70
C GLN A 254 8.71 8.71 1.48
N HIS A 255 9.51 9.35 0.61
CA HIS A 255 9.06 10.03 -0.60
C HIS A 255 8.35 9.15 -1.64
N GLN A 256 8.49 7.83 -1.57
CA GLN A 256 7.74 6.92 -2.45
C GLN A 256 6.22 7.01 -2.22
N PHE A 257 5.81 7.40 -1.02
CA PHE A 257 4.42 7.64 -0.66
C PHE A 257 4.11 9.13 -0.46
N GLN A 258 5.10 10.01 -0.63
CA GLN A 258 5.04 11.43 -0.25
C GLN A 258 5.78 12.38 -1.19
N SER A 259 5.24 13.58 -1.31
CA SER A 259 6.05 14.77 -1.56
C SER A 259 6.04 15.66 -0.32
N THR A 260 7.18 15.79 0.36
CA THR A 260 7.39 16.85 1.38
C THR A 260 8.47 17.78 0.85
N THR A 261 8.20 19.08 0.78
CA THR A 261 9.16 20.08 0.30
C THR A 261 9.89 20.74 1.46
N SER A 262 11.17 21.02 1.28
CA SER A 262 11.86 22.15 1.91
C SER A 262 11.54 23.42 1.09
N GLY A 263 10.81 24.38 1.67
CA GLY A 263 10.38 25.62 1.00
C GLY A 263 9.00 26.11 1.45
N SER A 264 8.59 27.33 1.02
CA SER A 264 7.44 28.11 1.51
C SER A 264 6.02 27.53 1.31
N VAL A 265 5.89 26.28 0.83
CA VAL A 265 4.59 25.63 0.67
C VAL A 265 4.57 24.29 1.40
N GLU A 266 3.85 24.28 2.51
CA GLU A 266 3.56 23.12 3.34
C GLU A 266 2.43 22.27 2.74
N GLY A 267 2.70 20.97 2.60
CA GLY A 267 1.70 19.98 2.20
C GLY A 267 2.14 18.56 2.51
N PHE A 268 1.18 17.64 2.53
CA PHE A 268 1.38 16.22 2.72
C PHE A 268 0.49 15.46 1.75
N SER A 269 1.04 14.40 1.16
CA SER A 269 0.31 13.48 0.30
C SER A 269 0.53 12.07 0.83
N LEU A 270 -0.54 11.30 0.93
CA LEU A 270 -0.50 9.85 1.14
C LEU A 270 -1.37 9.23 0.04
N LEU A 271 -0.73 8.89 -1.07
CA LEU A 271 -1.42 8.54 -2.31
C LEU A 271 -0.98 7.17 -2.84
N PHE A 272 -1.91 6.46 -3.48
CA PHE A 272 -1.72 5.12 -4.02
C PHE A 272 -2.36 4.99 -5.40
N GLU A 273 -1.66 4.35 -6.33
CA GLU A 273 -2.19 4.04 -7.66
C GLU A 273 -3.10 2.82 -7.58
N MET A 274 -4.35 2.94 -8.02
CA MET A 274 -5.36 1.92 -7.78
C MET A 274 -5.16 0.63 -8.57
N ASN A 275 -4.61 0.68 -9.79
CA ASN A 275 -4.32 -0.55 -10.53
C ASN A 275 -3.29 -1.38 -9.77
N THR A 276 -2.18 -0.76 -9.38
CA THR A 276 -1.09 -1.38 -8.62
C THR A 276 -1.58 -1.89 -7.26
N LEU A 277 -2.39 -1.10 -6.56
CA LEU A 277 -2.95 -1.50 -5.26
C LEU A 277 -3.86 -2.72 -5.38
N PHE A 278 -4.75 -2.73 -6.38
CA PHE A 278 -5.69 -3.82 -6.60
C PHE A 278 -4.95 -5.11 -6.97
N GLU A 279 -3.95 -5.02 -7.85
CA GLU A 279 -3.11 -6.14 -8.25
C GLU A 279 -2.38 -6.79 -7.06
N GLU A 280 -1.63 -5.99 -6.30
CA GLU A 280 -0.89 -6.45 -5.12
C GLU A 280 -1.83 -7.02 -4.07
N PHE A 281 -2.99 -6.41 -3.87
CA PHE A 281 -4.01 -6.87 -2.93
C PHE A 281 -4.51 -8.26 -3.32
N VAL A 282 -4.97 -8.45 -4.56
CA VAL A 282 -5.45 -9.73 -5.08
C VAL A 282 -4.35 -10.79 -4.96
N GLY A 283 -3.14 -10.50 -5.42
CA GLY A 283 -2.04 -11.46 -5.39
C GLY A 283 -1.71 -11.93 -3.98
N ARG A 284 -1.67 -11.01 -3.01
CA ARG A 284 -1.37 -11.34 -1.60
C ARG A 284 -2.50 -12.11 -0.93
N ILE A 285 -3.75 -11.75 -1.21
CA ILE A 285 -4.92 -12.48 -0.72
C ILE A 285 -4.94 -13.89 -1.29
N LEU A 286 -4.72 -14.05 -2.60
CA LEU A 286 -4.66 -15.34 -3.26
C LEU A 286 -3.53 -16.21 -2.70
N ARG A 287 -2.32 -15.65 -2.56
CA ARG A 287 -1.19 -16.32 -1.92
C ARG A 287 -1.55 -16.81 -0.52
N SER A 288 -2.24 -15.98 0.27
CA SER A 288 -2.68 -16.33 1.62
C SER A 288 -3.74 -17.44 1.60
N ALA A 289 -4.70 -17.39 0.68
CA ALA A 289 -5.81 -18.34 0.58
C ALA A 289 -5.35 -19.75 0.14
N LEU A 290 -4.30 -19.81 -0.68
CA LEU A 290 -3.69 -21.04 -1.18
C LEU A 290 -2.57 -21.58 -0.27
N ARG A 291 -2.27 -20.94 0.87
CA ARG A 291 -1.35 -21.52 1.87
C ARG A 291 -1.84 -22.90 2.31
N GLY A 292 -0.91 -23.85 2.41
CA GLY A 292 -1.19 -25.25 2.76
C GLY A 292 -1.60 -26.14 1.58
N THR A 293 -1.68 -25.58 0.37
CA THR A 293 -1.81 -26.37 -0.88
C THR A 293 -0.43 -26.58 -1.54
N ASP A 294 -0.39 -27.39 -2.59
CA ASP A 294 0.79 -27.59 -3.44
C ASP A 294 0.99 -26.51 -4.51
N LEU A 295 0.19 -25.43 -4.44
CA LEU A 295 0.20 -24.32 -5.38
C LEU A 295 1.07 -23.17 -4.86
N ALA A 296 1.92 -22.64 -5.73
CA ALA A 296 2.73 -21.46 -5.47
C ALA A 296 2.18 -20.25 -6.22
N VAL A 297 2.10 -19.09 -5.54
CA VAL A 297 1.62 -17.82 -6.12
C VAL A 297 2.77 -16.84 -6.23
N GLN A 298 3.14 -16.54 -7.48
CA GLN A 298 4.11 -15.52 -7.82
C GLN A 298 3.37 -14.26 -8.29
N LEU A 299 3.62 -13.13 -7.61
CA LEU A 299 3.18 -11.83 -8.10
C LEU A 299 4.24 -11.30 -9.04
N GLN A 300 3.81 -10.55 -10.04
CA GLN A 300 4.68 -9.83 -10.97
C GLN A 300 5.75 -10.80 -11.52
N GLY A 301 5.38 -11.85 -12.24
CA GLY A 301 6.41 -12.74 -12.79
C GLY A 301 5.96 -14.12 -13.26
N PRO A 302 6.94 -14.97 -13.64
CA PRO A 302 8.34 -14.61 -13.93
C PRO A 302 8.43 -13.69 -15.15
N ARG A 303 9.50 -12.90 -15.30
CA ARG A 303 9.70 -12.11 -16.53
C ARG A 303 10.18 -13.05 -17.64
N LYS A 304 9.41 -13.18 -18.72
CA LYS A 304 9.81 -13.89 -19.94
C LYS A 304 9.85 -12.92 -21.12
N HIS A 305 10.32 -13.38 -22.28
CA HIS A 305 10.42 -12.58 -23.50
C HIS A 305 9.59 -13.22 -24.60
N ALA A 306 8.87 -12.41 -25.37
CA ALA A 306 8.01 -12.90 -26.43
C ALA A 306 8.79 -13.26 -27.70
N LEU A 307 9.94 -12.62 -27.94
CA LEU A 307 10.72 -12.80 -29.16
C LEU A 307 12.21 -12.98 -28.86
N ILE A 308 12.90 -13.64 -29.78
CA ILE A 308 14.37 -13.69 -29.84
C ILE A 308 14.78 -13.03 -31.16
N ASP A 309 15.67 -12.07 -31.06
CA ASP A 309 16.32 -11.42 -32.20
C ASP A 309 17.25 -12.44 -32.88
N LEU A 310 16.92 -12.87 -34.11
CA LEU A 310 17.67 -13.94 -34.78
C LEU A 310 19.08 -13.54 -35.20
N HIS A 311 19.38 -12.23 -35.27
CA HIS A 311 20.69 -11.75 -35.66
C HIS A 311 21.64 -11.65 -34.46
N THR A 312 21.12 -11.23 -33.31
CA THR A 312 21.91 -11.01 -32.09
C THR A 312 21.73 -12.10 -31.02
N GLY A 313 20.73 -12.97 -31.16
CA GLY A 313 20.30 -13.92 -30.13
C GLY A 313 19.63 -13.25 -28.92
N ALA A 314 19.44 -11.93 -28.93
CA ALA A 314 18.95 -11.20 -27.78
C ALA A 314 17.45 -11.42 -27.57
N ALA A 315 17.05 -11.66 -26.32
CA ALA A 315 15.64 -11.71 -25.96
C ALA A 315 15.00 -10.31 -26.07
N ARG A 316 13.84 -10.22 -26.73
CA ARG A 316 13.12 -8.97 -27.00
C ARG A 316 11.69 -9.05 -26.48
N PHE A 317 11.11 -7.88 -26.23
CA PHE A 317 9.72 -7.73 -25.77
C PHE A 317 9.45 -8.52 -24.48
N ALA A 318 9.95 -8.00 -23.37
CA ALA A 318 9.68 -8.57 -22.06
C ALA A 318 8.18 -8.53 -21.76
N THR A 319 7.67 -9.65 -21.26
CA THR A 319 6.30 -9.81 -20.78
C THR A 319 6.34 -10.24 -19.33
N ARG A 320 5.35 -9.77 -18.55
CA ARG A 320 5.28 -10.05 -17.12
C ARG A 320 3.81 -10.00 -16.68
N PRO A 321 3.19 -11.16 -16.41
CA PRO A 321 1.86 -11.19 -15.84
C PRO A 321 1.83 -10.65 -14.41
N ASP A 322 0.67 -10.14 -14.03
CA ASP A 322 0.38 -9.67 -12.67
C ASP A 322 0.51 -10.81 -11.66
N ILE A 323 -0.09 -11.97 -11.94
CA ILE A 323 -0.06 -13.12 -11.03
C ILE A 323 0.04 -14.42 -11.82
N VAL A 324 0.93 -15.31 -11.36
CA VAL A 324 1.03 -16.68 -11.86
C VAL A 324 0.85 -17.66 -10.71
N VAL A 325 -0.08 -18.60 -10.89
CA VAL A 325 -0.25 -19.76 -10.01
C VAL A 325 0.41 -20.95 -10.68
N SER A 326 1.28 -21.64 -9.94
CA SER A 326 2.07 -22.75 -10.45
C SER A 326 2.07 -23.94 -9.51
N ARG A 327 2.33 -25.13 -10.06
CA ARG A 327 2.57 -26.37 -9.30
C ARG A 327 3.91 -26.93 -9.75
N ASN A 328 4.82 -27.16 -8.80
CA ASN A 328 6.17 -27.66 -9.10
C ASN A 328 6.90 -26.86 -10.21
N GLY A 329 6.73 -25.54 -10.21
CA GLY A 329 7.31 -24.63 -11.22
C GLY A 329 6.58 -24.57 -12.56
N LYS A 330 5.61 -25.46 -12.83
CA LYS A 330 4.77 -25.40 -14.04
C LYS A 330 3.63 -24.37 -13.84
N PRO A 331 3.51 -23.33 -14.67
CA PRO A 331 2.36 -22.42 -14.65
C PRO A 331 1.06 -23.18 -14.93
N LEU A 332 0.06 -22.97 -14.08
CA LEU A 332 -1.28 -23.56 -14.24
C LEU A 332 -2.35 -22.52 -14.53
N LEU A 333 -2.14 -21.28 -14.07
CA LEU A 333 -3.04 -20.17 -14.29
C LEU A 333 -2.24 -18.87 -14.34
N VAL A 334 -2.52 -18.06 -15.35
CA VAL A 334 -2.09 -16.65 -15.40
C VAL A 334 -3.31 -15.76 -15.12
N ILE A 335 -3.16 -14.82 -14.19
CA ILE A 335 -4.18 -13.84 -13.86
C ILE A 335 -3.63 -12.46 -14.17
N ASP A 336 -4.43 -11.64 -14.84
CA ASP A 336 -4.15 -10.24 -15.12
C ASP A 336 -5.33 -9.41 -14.60
N THR A 337 -5.00 -8.48 -13.72
CA THR A 337 -5.97 -7.71 -12.95
C THR A 337 -6.22 -6.37 -13.63
N LYS A 338 -7.46 -5.89 -13.57
CA LYS A 338 -7.85 -4.63 -14.22
C LYS A 338 -8.74 -3.81 -13.31
N TRP A 339 -8.34 -2.58 -13.02
CA TRP A 339 -9.14 -1.62 -12.25
C TRP A 339 -10.11 -0.83 -13.15
N LYS A 340 -11.06 -1.53 -13.78
CA LYS A 340 -12.10 -0.93 -14.62
C LYS A 340 -13.46 -1.58 -14.43
N ARG A 341 -14.50 -0.81 -14.71
CA ARG A 341 -15.90 -1.26 -14.73
C ARG A 341 -16.13 -2.08 -16.00
N LEU A 342 -16.73 -3.25 -15.86
CA LEU A 342 -17.26 -3.99 -17.00
C LEU A 342 -18.65 -3.46 -17.37
N LYS A 343 -19.15 -3.83 -18.55
CA LYS A 343 -20.49 -3.48 -19.01
C LYS A 343 -21.39 -4.70 -18.96
N GLY A 344 -22.70 -4.49 -18.76
CA GLY A 344 -23.68 -5.55 -18.87
C GLY A 344 -23.67 -6.17 -20.27
N ALA A 345 -24.03 -7.45 -20.37
CA ALA A 345 -24.04 -8.17 -21.65
C ALA A 345 -25.02 -7.57 -22.68
N ILE A 346 -26.07 -6.89 -22.19
CA ILE A 346 -27.06 -6.19 -23.02
C ILE A 346 -26.43 -4.95 -23.67
N ASP A 347 -25.57 -4.23 -22.95
CA ASP A 347 -24.94 -3.00 -23.45
C ASP A 347 -23.75 -3.29 -24.37
N ASP A 348 -23.02 -4.37 -24.10
CA ASP A 348 -21.89 -4.82 -24.89
C ASP A 348 -21.71 -6.33 -24.74
N ALA A 349 -21.79 -7.07 -25.86
CA ALA A 349 -21.54 -8.51 -25.88
C ALA A 349 -20.12 -8.88 -25.41
N LYS A 350 -19.16 -7.96 -25.54
CA LYS A 350 -17.77 -8.10 -25.03
C LYS A 350 -17.64 -7.63 -23.58
N ARG A 351 -18.73 -7.14 -22.96
CA ARG A 351 -18.81 -6.67 -21.58
C ARG A 351 -17.79 -5.60 -21.22
N GLY A 352 -17.33 -4.80 -22.18
CA GLY A 352 -16.30 -3.78 -21.98
C GLY A 352 -14.87 -4.32 -21.83
N VAL A 353 -14.63 -5.61 -22.12
CA VAL A 353 -13.26 -6.15 -22.17
C VAL A 353 -12.51 -5.58 -23.36
N GLY A 354 -11.30 -5.08 -23.12
CA GLY A 354 -10.49 -4.44 -24.14
C GLY A 354 -9.83 -5.46 -25.06
N GLN A 355 -9.76 -5.17 -26.35
CA GLN A 355 -9.04 -6.04 -27.31
C GLN A 355 -7.56 -6.22 -26.93
N ALA A 356 -6.91 -5.15 -26.46
CA ALA A 356 -5.53 -5.21 -25.99
C ALA A 356 -5.35 -6.20 -24.83
N ASP A 357 -6.32 -6.29 -23.91
CA ASP A 357 -6.28 -7.22 -22.78
C ASP A 357 -6.37 -8.67 -23.25
N VAL A 358 -7.26 -8.95 -24.22
CA VAL A 358 -7.39 -10.30 -24.80
C VAL A 358 -6.11 -10.70 -25.54
N TYR A 359 -5.52 -9.81 -26.34
CA TYR A 359 -4.27 -10.10 -27.03
C TYR A 359 -3.09 -10.28 -26.06
N GLN A 360 -3.06 -9.52 -24.96
CA GLN A 360 -2.10 -9.73 -23.89
C GLN A 360 -2.26 -11.13 -23.28
N MET A 361 -3.50 -11.59 -23.05
CA MET A 361 -3.75 -12.95 -22.58
C MET A 361 -3.26 -13.99 -23.57
N MET A 362 -3.52 -13.81 -24.87
CA MET A 362 -3.02 -14.73 -25.90
C MET A 362 -1.48 -14.81 -25.89
N ALA A 363 -0.80 -13.67 -25.74
CA ALA A 363 0.65 -13.64 -25.61
C ALA A 363 1.12 -14.39 -24.34
N TYR A 364 0.45 -14.19 -23.20
CA TYR A 364 0.77 -14.93 -21.98
C TYR A 364 0.55 -16.44 -22.13
N SER A 365 -0.52 -16.88 -22.78
CA SER A 365 -0.74 -18.30 -23.02
C SER A 365 0.43 -18.93 -23.76
N HIS A 366 0.94 -18.25 -24.79
CA HIS A 366 2.06 -18.76 -25.59
C HIS A 366 3.39 -18.70 -24.83
N VAL A 367 3.73 -17.54 -24.25
CA VAL A 367 5.04 -17.33 -23.59
C VAL A 367 5.18 -18.15 -22.29
N TYR A 368 4.08 -18.38 -21.58
CA TYR A 368 4.08 -19.11 -20.32
C TYR A 368 3.63 -20.56 -20.46
N GLU A 369 3.28 -21.01 -21.66
CA GLU A 369 2.74 -22.34 -21.94
C GLU A 369 1.61 -22.69 -20.96
N CYS A 370 0.68 -21.75 -20.84
CA CYS A 370 -0.41 -21.81 -19.87
C CYS A 370 -1.75 -21.77 -20.59
N ASP A 371 -2.58 -22.78 -20.31
CA ASP A 371 -3.88 -22.94 -20.97
C ASP A 371 -5.00 -22.23 -20.23
N ARG A 372 -4.83 -21.91 -18.94
CA ARG A 372 -5.84 -21.18 -18.17
C ARG A 372 -5.40 -19.75 -17.94
N LEU A 373 -6.25 -18.82 -18.33
CA LEU A 373 -6.01 -17.39 -18.27
C LEU A 373 -7.23 -16.73 -17.62
N MET A 374 -6.98 -15.72 -16.80
CA MET A 374 -8.04 -15.02 -16.08
C MET A 374 -7.83 -13.51 -16.18
N LEU A 375 -8.84 -12.80 -16.68
CA LEU A 375 -8.95 -11.36 -16.52
C LEU A 375 -9.81 -11.09 -15.30
N LEU A 376 -9.23 -10.47 -14.27
CA LEU A 376 -9.88 -10.23 -12.98
C LEU A 376 -10.23 -8.75 -12.79
N TYR A 377 -11.49 -8.49 -12.44
CA TYR A 377 -12.06 -7.16 -12.31
C TYR A 377 -12.71 -6.91 -10.94
N PRO A 378 -12.88 -5.66 -10.49
CA PRO A 378 -13.79 -5.36 -9.40
C PRO A 378 -15.24 -5.64 -9.83
N HIS A 379 -16.02 -6.26 -8.94
CA HIS A 379 -17.44 -6.57 -9.17
C HIS A 379 -18.33 -5.33 -8.92
N HIS A 380 -19.44 -5.26 -9.64
CA HIS A 380 -20.54 -4.32 -9.36
C HIS A 380 -21.89 -4.94 -9.75
N HIS A 381 -22.93 -4.56 -9.03
CA HIS A 381 -24.27 -5.16 -9.11
C HIS A 381 -24.97 -5.01 -10.48
N GLU A 382 -24.67 -3.97 -11.26
CA GLU A 382 -25.22 -3.82 -12.61
C GLU A 382 -24.66 -4.86 -13.61
N LEU A 383 -23.52 -5.50 -13.30
CA LEU A 383 -22.92 -6.50 -14.18
C LEU A 383 -23.59 -7.87 -14.07
N ALA A 384 -23.76 -8.33 -12.83
CA ALA A 384 -24.33 -9.63 -12.47
C ALA A 384 -24.78 -9.59 -11.01
N GLU A 385 -25.70 -10.50 -10.64
CA GLU A 385 -26.19 -10.62 -9.26
C GLU A 385 -25.10 -11.08 -8.29
N HIS A 386 -24.14 -11.89 -8.76
CA HIS A 386 -23.10 -12.50 -7.94
C HIS A 386 -21.70 -12.26 -8.53
N GLU A 387 -20.72 -12.11 -7.63
CA GLU A 387 -19.30 -12.10 -7.96
C GLU A 387 -18.80 -13.51 -8.39
N GLY A 388 -17.62 -13.57 -8.99
CA GLY A 388 -17.00 -14.80 -9.48
C GLY A 388 -16.89 -14.86 -11.01
N LEU A 389 -17.06 -16.05 -11.59
CA LEU A 389 -16.90 -16.28 -13.03
C LEU A 389 -18.09 -15.70 -13.80
N ILE A 390 -17.84 -14.67 -14.62
CA ILE A 390 -18.84 -13.94 -15.40
C ILE A 390 -19.00 -14.55 -16.79
N SER A 391 -17.90 -14.89 -17.46
CA SER A 391 -17.90 -15.70 -18.69
C SER A 391 -16.62 -16.49 -18.84
N LEU A 392 -16.73 -17.56 -19.64
CA LEU A 392 -15.64 -18.40 -20.05
C LEU A 392 -15.58 -18.41 -21.58
N HIS A 393 -14.39 -18.16 -22.13
CA HIS A 393 -14.14 -18.16 -23.56
C HIS A 393 -13.02 -19.13 -23.87
N GLN A 394 -13.10 -19.75 -25.05
CA GLN A 394 -12.05 -20.61 -25.58
C GLN A 394 -11.28 -19.84 -26.65
N ILE A 395 -9.94 -19.95 -26.67
CA ILE A 395 -9.14 -19.40 -27.77
C ILE A 395 -9.44 -20.19 -29.04
N THR A 396 -9.77 -19.49 -30.12
CA THR A 396 -10.07 -20.10 -31.42
C THR A 396 -8.95 -21.05 -31.84
N ASN A 397 -9.31 -22.26 -32.27
CA ASN A 397 -8.41 -23.34 -32.69
C ASN A 397 -7.48 -23.90 -31.59
N LYS A 398 -7.78 -23.65 -30.31
CA LYS A 398 -7.08 -24.26 -29.17
C LYS A 398 -8.10 -24.81 -28.17
N ALA A 399 -8.31 -26.13 -28.20
CA ALA A 399 -9.31 -26.84 -27.40
C ALA A 399 -9.23 -26.52 -25.90
N ASP A 400 -8.01 -26.50 -25.38
CA ASP A 400 -7.76 -26.47 -23.94
C ASP A 400 -7.50 -25.07 -23.38
N ASN A 401 -7.34 -24.06 -24.25
CA ASN A 401 -6.94 -22.71 -23.84
C ASN A 401 -8.16 -21.85 -23.53
N LEU A 402 -8.35 -21.53 -22.25
CA LEU A 402 -9.49 -20.83 -21.71
C LEU A 402 -9.12 -19.45 -21.18
N ILE A 403 -9.96 -18.46 -21.48
CA ILE A 403 -9.93 -17.12 -20.92
C ILE A 403 -11.21 -16.92 -20.11
N GLY A 404 -11.06 -16.77 -18.80
CA GLY A 404 -12.14 -16.46 -17.88
C GLY A 404 -12.20 -14.97 -17.59
N ILE A 405 -13.39 -14.39 -17.67
CA ILE A 405 -13.67 -13.06 -17.15
C ILE A 405 -14.25 -13.26 -15.74
N VAL A 406 -13.51 -12.83 -14.73
CA VAL A 406 -13.84 -13.04 -13.31
C VAL A 406 -13.95 -11.69 -12.61
N THR A 407 -14.86 -11.59 -11.65
CA THR A 407 -15.02 -10.40 -10.81
C THR A 407 -14.97 -10.74 -9.34
N VAL A 408 -14.50 -9.79 -8.52
CA VAL A 408 -14.47 -9.90 -7.05
C VAL A 408 -15.02 -8.62 -6.41
N GLY A 409 -15.90 -8.78 -5.43
CA GLY A 409 -16.51 -7.74 -4.62
C GLY A 409 -15.51 -7.18 -3.63
N LEU A 410 -15.51 -5.85 -3.51
CA LEU A 410 -14.60 -5.12 -2.62
C LEU A 410 -15.30 -4.43 -1.47
N VAL A 411 -16.62 -4.59 -1.32
CA VAL A 411 -17.34 -4.09 -0.14
C VAL A 411 -16.88 -4.83 1.12
N ASP A 412 -16.67 -6.15 1.00
CA ASP A 412 -16.10 -6.99 2.05
C ASP A 412 -14.81 -7.67 1.53
N PRO A 413 -13.68 -6.94 1.53
CA PRO A 413 -12.44 -7.41 0.91
C PRO A 413 -11.86 -8.69 1.55
N GLN A 414 -12.33 -9.09 2.74
CA GLN A 414 -11.90 -10.33 3.39
C GLN A 414 -12.42 -11.58 2.64
N LYS A 415 -13.56 -11.47 1.96
CA LYS A 415 -14.18 -12.58 1.21
C LYS A 415 -13.49 -12.88 -0.11
N VAL A 416 -12.73 -11.94 -0.67
CA VAL A 416 -12.03 -12.09 -1.95
C VAL A 416 -11.19 -13.38 -2.00
N GLY A 417 -10.50 -13.70 -0.90
CA GLY A 417 -9.70 -14.93 -0.83
C GLY A 417 -10.52 -16.21 -0.87
N VAL A 418 -11.71 -16.19 -0.25
CA VAL A 418 -12.65 -17.34 -0.24
C VAL A 418 -13.22 -17.55 -1.64
N VAL A 419 -13.65 -16.47 -2.31
CA VAL A 419 -14.20 -16.51 -3.66
C VAL A 419 -13.18 -17.06 -4.65
N LEU A 420 -11.96 -16.51 -4.66
CA LEU A 420 -10.90 -16.98 -5.55
C LEU A 420 -10.50 -18.42 -5.24
N LYS A 421 -10.37 -18.79 -3.96
CA LYS A 421 -10.07 -20.18 -3.58
C LYS A 421 -11.16 -21.14 -4.04
N GLY A 422 -12.43 -20.77 -3.90
CA GLY A 422 -13.57 -21.56 -4.36
C GLY A 422 -13.55 -21.76 -5.88
N LEU A 423 -13.18 -20.74 -6.66
CA LEU A 423 -13.05 -20.87 -8.11
C LEU A 423 -11.90 -21.79 -8.54
N LEU A 424 -10.77 -21.74 -7.80
CA LEU A 424 -9.56 -22.49 -8.17
C LEU A 424 -9.53 -23.92 -7.61
N LEU A 425 -10.30 -24.20 -6.55
CA LEU A 425 -10.32 -25.50 -5.87
C LEU A 425 -11.75 -26.06 -5.72
N GLY A 426 -12.72 -25.53 -6.47
CA GLY A 426 -14.10 -26.04 -6.49
C GLY A 426 -14.27 -27.17 -7.51
N GLU A 427 -15.03 -28.21 -7.16
CA GLU A 427 -15.14 -29.43 -8.00
C GLU A 427 -15.76 -29.14 -9.35
N ASN A 428 -15.12 -29.66 -10.40
CA ASN A 428 -15.55 -29.54 -11.79
C ASN A 428 -15.66 -28.09 -12.30
N GLY A 429 -15.02 -27.13 -11.61
CA GLY A 429 -14.93 -25.76 -12.07
C GLY A 429 -14.02 -25.62 -13.30
N ALA A 430 -14.32 -24.70 -14.21
CA ALA A 430 -13.48 -24.39 -15.37
C ALA A 430 -12.04 -23.97 -14.99
N PHE A 431 -11.86 -23.48 -13.76
CA PHE A 431 -10.57 -23.11 -13.18
C PHE A 431 -10.11 -24.05 -12.06
N ASP A 432 -10.71 -25.24 -11.88
CA ASP A 432 -10.27 -26.20 -10.86
C ASP A 432 -8.84 -26.70 -11.13
N LEU A 433 -7.92 -26.35 -10.24
CA LEU A 433 -6.49 -26.67 -10.33
C LEU A 433 -6.13 -27.96 -9.58
N ARG A 434 -7.09 -28.66 -8.94
CA ARG A 434 -6.80 -29.90 -8.20
C ARG A 434 -6.53 -31.08 -9.12
N SER A 435 -7.32 -31.24 -10.18
CA SER A 435 -7.07 -32.26 -11.19
C SER A 435 -6.02 -31.77 -12.19
N GLY A 436 -4.99 -32.59 -12.44
CA GLY A 436 -4.07 -32.37 -13.57
C GLY A 436 -4.73 -32.55 -14.95
N ARG A 437 -6.06 -32.60 -15.03
CA ARG A 437 -6.86 -32.84 -16.23
C ARG A 437 -7.99 -31.80 -16.32
N SER A 438 -8.12 -31.18 -17.49
CA SER A 438 -9.25 -30.34 -17.89
C SER A 438 -10.56 -31.10 -17.65
N ALA A 439 -11.47 -30.57 -16.83
CA ALA A 439 -12.78 -31.18 -16.57
C ALA A 439 -13.71 -31.14 -17.81
N LEU A 440 -13.34 -30.38 -18.84
CA LEU A 440 -14.16 -30.15 -20.04
C LEU A 440 -14.06 -31.26 -21.11
N THR A 441 -13.20 -32.28 -20.93
CA THR A 441 -13.06 -33.38 -21.90
C THR A 441 -13.95 -34.59 -21.61
N SER A 442 -14.86 -34.54 -20.63
CA SER A 442 -15.62 -35.73 -20.19
C SER A 442 -17.08 -35.81 -20.68
N SER A 443 -17.59 -34.85 -21.47
CA SER A 443 -19.00 -34.84 -21.92
C SER A 443 -19.22 -35.06 -23.42
N ARG A 444 -18.25 -35.62 -24.14
CA ARG A 444 -18.44 -36.09 -25.52
C ARG A 444 -18.03 -37.55 -25.66
N HIS A 445 -18.92 -38.45 -25.24
CA HIS A 445 -19.03 -39.79 -25.79
C HIS A 445 -20.50 -40.19 -25.85
#